data_AF-A0A975XZ85-F1
#
_entry.id   AF-A0A975XZ85-F1
#
_cell.length_a   1.000
_cell.length_b   1.000
_cell.length_c   1.000
_cell.angle_alpha   90.00
_cell.angle_beta   90.00
_cell.angle_gamma   90.00
#
_symmetry.space_group_name_H-M   'P 1'
#
loop_
_entity.id
_entity.type
_entity.pdbx_description
1 polymer ?
#
loop_
_entity_poly.entity_id
_entity_poly.type
_entity_poly.pdbx_seq_one_letter_code
_entity_poly.pdbx_strand_id
1 'polypeptide(L)'
;MTWVQAIFVLLSLVALGSGLLVVTTTHLVHAALWLVVTLGSVAGLFLVLAAEFVAWVQVLIYVGAVVVLLLFALMLTRAPTGRTDDLTVRRALPAAVVAGLVGVLLSVTVVAGFRDVRLDLAHTVVGSAETTGTTVFTMWVLPFEVLSVLLLAALVGAIALSRLRADPSAADLAGTSAPADDPVRGRR
;
A
#
# COMPACT_ATOMS: atom_id res chain seq x y z
N MET A 1 -1.40 -29.50 -19.05
CA MET A 1 -1.71 -28.46 -18.06
C MET A 1 -2.50 -29.13 -16.95
N THR A 2 -1.91 -29.27 -15.77
CA THR A 2 -2.70 -29.67 -14.60
C THR A 2 -3.69 -28.55 -14.27
N TRP A 3 -4.84 -28.84 -13.67
CA TRP A 3 -5.84 -27.81 -13.32
C TRP A 3 -5.24 -26.68 -12.46
N VAL A 4 -4.28 -27.03 -11.60
CA VAL A 4 -3.52 -26.08 -10.77
C VAL A 4 -2.70 -25.10 -11.63
N GLN A 5 -2.04 -25.58 -12.70
CA GLN A 5 -1.29 -24.71 -13.62
C GLN A 5 -2.21 -23.73 -14.35
N ALA A 6 -3.40 -24.17 -14.75
CA ALA A 6 -4.37 -23.30 -15.41
C ALA A 6 -4.84 -22.18 -14.47
N ILE A 7 -5.16 -22.51 -13.22
CA ILE A 7 -5.55 -21.53 -12.20
C ILE A 7 -4.40 -20.56 -11.89
N PHE A 8 -3.17 -21.07 -11.75
CA PHE A 8 -1.99 -20.24 -11.53
C PHE A 8 -1.78 -19.21 -12.64
N VAL A 9 -1.83 -19.65 -13.90
CA VAL A 9 -1.67 -18.77 -15.06
C VAL A 9 -2.80 -17.75 -15.13
N LEU A 10 -4.05 -18.19 -14.89
CA LEU A 10 -5.21 -17.30 -14.87
C LEU A 10 -5.06 -16.20 -13.81
N LEU A 11 -4.77 -16.56 -12.56
CA LEU A 11 -4.58 -15.60 -11.47
C LEU A 11 -3.40 -14.67 -11.73
N SER A 12 -2.32 -15.17 -12.33
CA SER A 12 -1.17 -14.36 -12.72
C SER A 12 -1.54 -13.31 -13.78
N LEU A 13 -2.30 -13.72 -14.80
CA LEU A 13 -2.79 -12.80 -15.83
C LEU A 13 -3.74 -11.76 -15.26
N VAL A 14 -4.65 -12.16 -14.35
CA VAL A 14 -5.54 -11.22 -13.66
C VAL A 14 -4.74 -10.24 -12.83
N ALA A 15 -3.76 -10.69 -12.03
CA ALA A 15 -2.92 -9.82 -11.21
C ALA A 15 -2.12 -8.80 -12.04
N LEU A 16 -1.52 -9.23 -13.15
CA LEU A 16 -0.78 -8.34 -14.06
C LEU A 16 -1.72 -7.36 -14.78
N GLY A 17 -2.85 -7.87 -15.29
CA GLY A 17 -3.84 -7.06 -15.99
C GLY A 17 -4.47 -6.00 -15.08
N SER A 18 -4.90 -6.39 -13.88
CA SER A 18 -5.44 -5.45 -12.89
C SER A 18 -4.37 -4.49 -12.40
N GLY A 19 -3.12 -4.93 -12.20
CA GLY A 19 -1.99 -4.08 -11.83
C GLY A 19 -1.72 -2.99 -12.88
N LEU A 20 -1.79 -3.34 -14.16
CA LEU A 20 -1.70 -2.37 -15.25
C LEU A 20 -2.87 -1.38 -15.19
N LEU A 21 -4.10 -1.88 -14.97
CA LEU A 21 -5.29 -1.04 -14.84
C LEU A 21 -5.20 -0.07 -13.65
N VAL A 22 -4.57 -0.45 -12.53
CA VAL A 22 -4.33 0.47 -11.39
C VAL A 22 -3.57 1.71 -11.84
N VAL A 23 -2.50 1.54 -12.63
CA VAL A 23 -1.61 2.66 -13.02
C VAL A 23 -2.10 3.41 -14.25
N THR A 24 -2.87 2.77 -15.14
CA THR A 24 -3.42 3.44 -16.33
C THR A 24 -4.75 4.15 -16.05
N THR A 25 -5.46 3.79 -14.98
CA THR A 25 -6.76 4.39 -14.65
C THR A 25 -6.58 5.79 -14.08
N THR A 26 -7.24 6.77 -14.68
CA THR A 26 -7.19 8.18 -14.25
C THR A 26 -8.06 8.48 -13.04
N HIS A 27 -9.13 7.69 -12.84
CA HIS A 27 -10.03 7.86 -11.71
C HIS A 27 -9.53 7.10 -10.49
N LEU A 28 -9.10 7.82 -9.43
CA LEU A 28 -8.42 7.20 -8.28
C LEU A 28 -9.24 6.12 -7.56
N VAL A 29 -10.56 6.30 -7.43
CA VAL A 29 -11.42 5.25 -6.83
C VAL A 29 -11.41 3.96 -7.67
N HIS A 30 -11.51 4.08 -9.00
CA HIS A 30 -11.45 2.92 -9.89
C HIS A 30 -10.05 2.27 -9.85
N ALA A 31 -8.99 3.07 -9.82
CA ALA A 31 -7.62 2.57 -9.64
C ALA A 31 -7.48 1.77 -8.33
N ALA A 32 -8.05 2.28 -7.23
CA ALA A 32 -8.04 1.58 -5.95
C ALA A 32 -8.89 0.29 -5.94
N LEU A 33 -9.99 0.23 -6.69
CA LEU A 33 -10.75 -1.02 -6.89
C LEU A 33 -9.97 -2.05 -7.70
N TRP A 34 -9.27 -1.64 -8.76
CA TRP A 34 -8.35 -2.52 -9.49
C TRP A 34 -7.22 -3.03 -8.59
N LEU A 35 -6.78 -2.25 -7.61
CA LEU A 35 -5.77 -2.67 -6.64
C LEU A 35 -6.29 -3.80 -5.74
N VAL A 36 -7.58 -3.76 -5.34
CA VAL A 36 -8.21 -4.88 -4.63
C VAL A 36 -8.15 -6.17 -5.47
N VAL A 37 -8.45 -6.08 -6.77
CA VAL A 37 -8.40 -7.23 -7.68
C VAL A 37 -6.98 -7.78 -7.79
N THR A 38 -5.97 -6.91 -7.90
CA THR A 38 -4.55 -7.31 -7.93
C THR A 38 -4.15 -8.04 -6.67
N LEU A 39 -4.43 -7.45 -5.49
CA LEU A 39 -4.03 -8.02 -4.21
C LEU A 39 -4.81 -9.30 -3.87
N GLY A 40 -6.08 -9.38 -4.25
CA GLY A 40 -6.88 -10.60 -4.14
C GLY A 40 -6.38 -11.72 -5.06
N SER A 41 -5.94 -11.39 -6.28
CA SER A 41 -5.33 -12.35 -7.19
C SER A 41 -4.00 -12.88 -6.65
N VAL A 42 -3.19 -12.01 -6.04
CA VAL A 42 -1.95 -12.40 -5.32
C VAL A 42 -2.26 -13.30 -4.12
N ALA A 43 -3.30 -13.02 -3.34
CA ALA A 43 -3.74 -13.91 -2.28
C ALA A 43 -4.14 -15.30 -2.83
N GLY A 44 -4.84 -15.35 -3.96
CA GLY A 44 -5.13 -16.59 -4.68
C GLY A 44 -3.86 -17.33 -5.13
N LEU A 45 -2.85 -16.61 -5.63
CA LEU A 45 -1.55 -17.20 -5.98
C LEU A 45 -0.87 -17.83 -4.75
N PHE A 46 -0.93 -17.18 -3.58
CA PHE A 46 -0.41 -17.78 -2.35
C PHE A 46 -1.14 -19.07 -1.97
N LEU A 47 -2.46 -19.16 -2.15
CA LEU A 47 -3.20 -20.41 -1.94
C LEU A 47 -2.76 -21.53 -2.89
N VAL A 48 -2.56 -21.20 -4.18
CA VAL A 48 -2.07 -22.15 -5.18
C VAL A 48 -0.65 -22.64 -4.84
N LEU A 49 0.16 -21.80 -4.19
CA LEU A 49 1.52 -22.11 -3.74
C LEU A 49 1.56 -22.75 -2.34
N ALA A 50 0.43 -23.19 -1.78
CA ALA A 50 0.32 -23.78 -0.44
C ALA A 50 0.80 -22.87 0.72
N ALA A 51 0.76 -21.55 0.51
CA ALA A 51 1.07 -20.54 1.52
C ALA A 51 -0.22 -19.97 2.14
N GLU A 52 -0.98 -20.83 2.84
CA GLU A 52 -2.31 -20.50 3.36
C GLU A 52 -2.32 -19.33 4.35
N PHE A 53 -1.38 -19.30 5.29
CA PHE A 53 -1.35 -18.27 6.33
C PHE A 53 -1.08 -16.90 5.71
N VAL A 54 -0.11 -16.85 4.78
CA VAL A 54 0.26 -15.63 4.05
C VAL A 54 -0.90 -15.16 3.18
N ALA A 55 -1.66 -16.07 2.54
CA ALA A 55 -2.84 -15.70 1.76
C ALA A 55 -3.91 -15.01 2.63
N TRP A 56 -4.19 -15.54 3.82
CA TRP A 56 -5.17 -14.92 4.73
C TRP A 56 -4.70 -13.59 5.28
N VAL A 57 -3.42 -13.47 5.65
CA VAL A 57 -2.81 -12.21 6.07
C VAL A 57 -2.86 -11.17 4.93
N GLN A 58 -2.64 -11.61 3.68
CA GLN A 58 -2.73 -10.76 2.49
C GLN A 58 -4.13 -10.13 2.37
N VAL A 59 -5.18 -10.94 2.51
CA VAL A 59 -6.56 -10.45 2.46
C VAL A 59 -6.86 -9.54 3.66
N LEU A 60 -6.50 -9.93 4.88
CA LEU A 60 -6.84 -9.17 6.08
C LEU A 60 -6.15 -7.80 6.11
N ILE A 61 -4.84 -7.75 5.85
CA ILE A 61 -4.05 -6.53 5.99
C ILE A 61 -4.15 -5.68 4.73
N TYR A 62 -3.85 -6.23 3.56
CA TYR A 62 -3.75 -5.39 2.36
C TYR A 62 -5.12 -5.06 1.80
N VAL A 63 -5.98 -6.06 1.60
CA VAL A 63 -7.34 -5.82 1.08
C VAL A 63 -8.25 -5.22 2.16
N GLY A 64 -8.22 -5.77 3.38
CA GLY A 64 -9.14 -5.40 4.46
C GLY A 64 -8.81 -4.10 5.19
N ALA A 65 -7.52 -3.81 5.45
CA ALA A 65 -7.13 -2.62 6.20
C ALA A 65 -6.56 -1.52 5.29
N VAL A 66 -5.48 -1.82 4.56
CA VAL A 66 -4.71 -0.80 3.82
C VAL A 66 -5.53 -0.20 2.68
N VAL A 67 -6.14 -1.03 1.82
CA VAL A 67 -6.92 -0.50 0.70
C VAL A 67 -8.19 0.20 1.17
N VAL A 68 -8.86 -0.30 2.21
CA VAL A 68 -10.03 0.36 2.78
C VAL A 68 -9.68 1.73 3.37
N LEU A 69 -8.57 1.83 4.11
CA LEU A 69 -8.06 3.11 4.62
C LEU A 69 -7.70 4.06 3.48
N LEU A 70 -7.04 3.55 2.43
CA LEU A 70 -6.70 4.32 1.24
C LEU A 70 -7.96 4.83 0.54
N LEU A 71 -8.97 4.00 0.32
CA LEU A 71 -10.24 4.41 -0.26
C LEU A 71 -10.92 5.50 0.58
N PHE A 72 -10.97 5.33 1.90
CA PHE A 72 -11.53 6.32 2.81
C PHE A 72 -10.78 7.67 2.73
N ALA A 73 -9.45 7.64 2.76
CA ALA A 73 -8.61 8.84 2.65
C ALA A 73 -8.77 9.54 1.29
N LEU A 74 -8.82 8.78 0.19
CA LEU A 74 -9.04 9.32 -1.15
C LEU A 74 -10.42 9.96 -1.30
N MET A 75 -11.45 9.37 -0.71
CA MET A 75 -12.81 9.93 -0.73
C MET A 75 -12.91 11.23 0.09
N LEU A 76 -12.28 11.28 1.27
CA LEU A 76 -12.27 12.48 2.11
C LEU A 76 -11.52 13.65 1.48
N THR A 77 -10.49 13.38 0.70
CA THR A 77 -9.63 14.42 0.09
C THR A 77 -10.20 15.03 -1.19
N ARG A 78 -11.43 14.66 -1.62
CA ARG A 78 -12.06 15.11 -2.88
C ARG A 78 -11.06 15.13 -4.03
N ALA A 79 -10.39 13.99 -4.26
CA ALA A 79 -9.29 13.95 -5.20
C ALA A 79 -9.70 14.48 -6.60
N PRO A 80 -8.97 15.46 -7.17
CA PRO A 80 -9.31 16.06 -8.46
C PRO A 80 -9.43 14.97 -9.54
N THR A 81 -10.62 14.82 -10.11
CA THR A 81 -10.91 13.79 -11.13
C THR A 81 -10.58 14.30 -12.55
N GLY A 82 -9.52 15.09 -12.69
CA GLY A 82 -9.20 15.85 -13.91
C GLY A 82 -7.96 15.33 -14.63
N ARG A 83 -8.01 15.33 -15.96
CA ARG A 83 -6.94 14.92 -16.86
C ARG A 83 -5.87 16.01 -16.93
N THR A 84 -4.68 15.77 -16.37
CA THR A 84 -3.49 16.60 -16.64
C THR A 84 -2.80 16.05 -17.89
N ASP A 85 -3.29 16.49 -19.06
CA ASP A 85 -2.92 15.91 -20.37
C ASP A 85 -1.45 16.10 -20.78
N ASP A 86 -0.75 17.09 -20.22
CA ASP A 86 0.47 17.60 -20.85
C ASP A 86 1.79 16.91 -20.43
N LEU A 87 1.80 16.13 -19.35
CA LEU A 87 3.01 15.45 -18.86
C LEU A 87 2.99 13.93 -19.07
N THR A 88 1.81 13.32 -19.12
CA THR A 88 1.64 11.86 -19.16
C THR A 88 1.97 11.29 -20.53
N VAL A 89 1.55 11.94 -21.62
CA VAL A 89 1.77 11.41 -22.99
C VAL A 89 3.24 11.52 -23.41
N ARG A 90 3.90 12.66 -23.11
CA ARG A 90 5.30 12.90 -23.52
C ARG A 90 6.30 12.00 -22.79
N ARG A 91 5.95 11.52 -21.58
CA ARG A 91 6.80 10.61 -20.78
C ARG A 91 6.37 9.15 -20.84
N ALA A 92 5.21 8.83 -21.44
CA ALA A 92 4.73 7.45 -21.54
C ALA A 92 5.68 6.54 -22.32
N LEU A 93 6.24 7.03 -23.43
CA LEU A 93 7.16 6.26 -24.28
C LEU A 93 8.49 5.94 -23.56
N PRO A 94 9.24 6.91 -23.00
CA PRO A 94 10.44 6.57 -22.23
C PRO A 94 10.13 5.74 -20.97
N ALA A 95 9.00 5.98 -20.30
CA ALA A 95 8.59 5.17 -19.15
C ALA A 95 8.31 3.71 -19.54
N ALA A 96 7.63 3.47 -20.66
CA ALA A 96 7.35 2.14 -21.18
C ALA A 96 8.64 1.42 -21.62
N VAL A 97 9.58 2.13 -22.25
CA VAL A 97 10.89 1.58 -22.61
C VAL A 97 11.68 1.16 -21.37
N VAL A 98 11.73 2.02 -20.34
CA VAL A 98 12.40 1.69 -19.08
C VAL A 98 11.72 0.51 -18.38
N ALA A 99 10.39 0.51 -18.27
CA ALA A 99 9.64 -0.59 -17.68
C ALA A 99 9.86 -1.91 -18.45
N GLY A 100 9.88 -1.87 -19.78
CA GLY A 100 10.18 -3.01 -20.64
C GLY A 100 11.60 -3.52 -20.44
N LEU A 101 12.59 -2.63 -20.41
CA LEU A 101 13.99 -2.98 -20.17
C LEU A 101 14.18 -3.64 -18.80
N VAL A 102 13.60 -3.06 -17.75
CA VAL A 102 13.62 -3.61 -16.39
C VAL A 102 12.91 -4.96 -16.36
N GLY A 103 11.75 -5.09 -17.02
CA GLY A 103 11.01 -6.36 -17.10
C GLY A 103 11.81 -7.46 -17.79
N VAL A 104 12.47 -7.16 -18.92
CA VAL A 104 13.35 -8.10 -19.61
C VAL A 104 14.55 -8.46 -18.75
N LEU A 105 15.20 -7.47 -18.14
CA LEU A 105 16.36 -7.72 -17.28
C LEU A 105 16.00 -8.63 -16.11
N LEU A 106 14.90 -8.35 -15.40
CA LEU A 106 14.40 -9.20 -14.32
C LEU A 106 14.02 -10.59 -14.81
N SER A 107 13.38 -10.70 -15.98
CA SER A 107 13.02 -12.01 -16.54
C SER A 107 14.27 -12.84 -16.87
N VAL A 108 15.30 -12.22 -17.46
CA VAL A 108 16.57 -12.88 -17.76
C VAL A 108 17.29 -13.29 -16.50
N THR A 109 17.37 -12.44 -15.47
CA THR A 109 18.05 -12.78 -14.22
C THR A 109 17.33 -13.89 -13.45
N VAL A 110 16.00 -13.87 -13.41
CA VAL A 110 15.20 -14.94 -12.79
C VAL A 110 15.38 -16.25 -13.55
N VAL A 111 15.24 -16.24 -14.87
CA VAL A 111 15.42 -17.47 -15.66
C VAL A 111 16.85 -17.99 -15.52
N ALA A 112 17.87 -17.15 -15.69
CA ALA A 112 19.26 -17.57 -15.58
C ALA A 112 19.62 -18.07 -14.17
N GLY A 113 19.10 -17.44 -13.12
CA GLY A 113 19.40 -17.80 -11.73
C GLY A 113 18.67 -19.06 -11.24
N PHE A 114 17.48 -19.35 -11.77
CA PHE A 114 16.63 -20.43 -11.26
C PHE A 114 16.41 -21.59 -12.26
N ARG A 115 16.98 -21.53 -13.47
CA ARG A 115 16.78 -22.57 -14.50
C ARG A 115 17.10 -23.99 -14.04
N ASP A 116 18.16 -24.13 -13.24
CA ASP A 116 18.66 -25.44 -12.81
C ASP A 116 18.18 -25.82 -11.39
N VAL A 117 17.36 -24.98 -10.76
CA VAL A 117 16.78 -25.26 -9.45
C VAL A 117 15.69 -26.31 -9.60
N ARG A 118 15.96 -27.52 -9.12
CA ARG A 118 14.96 -28.58 -8.97
C ARG A 118 14.33 -28.45 -7.60
N LEU A 119 13.08 -27.97 -7.56
CA LEU A 119 12.29 -27.96 -6.33
C LEU A 119 11.77 -29.37 -6.07
N ASP A 120 12.02 -29.88 -4.87
CA ASP A 120 11.41 -31.13 -4.40
C ASP A 120 10.03 -30.79 -3.80
N LEU A 121 8.98 -30.92 -4.62
CA LEU A 121 7.62 -30.59 -4.19
C LEU A 121 7.07 -31.56 -3.15
N ALA A 122 7.70 -32.73 -2.94
CA ALA A 122 7.21 -33.76 -2.02
C ALA A 122 7.40 -33.41 -0.54
N HIS A 123 8.32 -32.51 -0.21
CA HIS A 123 8.63 -32.08 1.17
C HIS A 123 8.41 -30.58 1.42
N THR A 124 7.58 -29.93 0.60
CA THR A 124 7.33 -28.50 0.75
C THR A 124 6.65 -28.23 2.09
N VAL A 125 7.35 -27.53 2.98
CA VAL A 125 6.81 -27.04 4.26
C VAL A 125 5.52 -26.27 3.99
N VAL A 126 4.41 -26.73 4.54
CA VAL A 126 3.14 -26.04 4.48
C VAL A 126 3.33 -24.66 5.11
N GLY A 127 2.96 -23.60 4.38
CA GLY A 127 2.98 -22.23 4.89
C GLY A 127 1.85 -21.98 5.88
N SER A 128 1.82 -22.78 6.96
CA SER A 128 0.80 -22.77 7.99
C SER A 128 1.11 -21.70 9.05
N ALA A 129 0.09 -21.39 9.84
CA ALA A 129 0.22 -20.45 10.96
C ALA A 129 1.19 -20.98 12.04
N GLU A 130 1.24 -22.30 12.24
CA GLU A 130 2.08 -22.94 13.25
C GLU A 130 3.57 -22.84 12.89
N THR A 131 3.94 -23.17 11.65
CA THR A 131 5.34 -23.11 11.20
C THR A 131 5.84 -21.66 11.17
N THR A 132 4.99 -20.74 10.74
CA THR A 132 5.30 -19.30 10.75
C THR A 132 5.44 -18.78 12.19
N GLY A 133 4.50 -19.12 13.07
CA GLY A 133 4.51 -18.69 14.47
C GLY A 133 5.72 -19.19 15.24
N THR A 134 6.06 -20.47 15.11
CA THR A 134 7.26 -21.04 15.74
C THR A 134 8.53 -20.32 15.26
N THR A 135 8.68 -20.13 13.95
CA THR A 135 9.84 -19.42 13.38
C THR A 135 9.92 -17.96 13.85
N VAL A 136 8.78 -17.26 13.93
CA VAL A 136 8.73 -15.87 14.39
C VAL A 136 9.17 -15.75 15.86
N PHE A 137 8.68 -16.63 16.72
CA PHE A 137 8.95 -16.57 18.16
C PHE A 137 10.23 -17.28 18.61
N THR A 138 10.92 -18.04 17.74
CA THR A 138 12.22 -18.64 18.08
C THR A 138 13.39 -17.97 17.37
N MET A 139 13.28 -17.77 16.05
CA MET A 139 14.39 -17.29 15.22
C MET A 139 14.28 -15.77 14.95
N TRP A 140 13.08 -15.22 14.87
CA TRP A 140 12.83 -13.80 14.51
C TRP A 140 12.30 -12.95 15.67
N VAL A 141 12.70 -13.27 16.91
CA VAL A 141 12.27 -12.55 18.11
C VAL A 141 12.63 -11.05 18.05
N LEU A 142 13.87 -10.73 17.65
CA LEU A 142 14.32 -9.34 17.57
C LEU A 142 13.52 -8.52 16.53
N PRO A 143 13.33 -8.99 15.27
CA PRO A 143 12.45 -8.31 14.32
C PRO A 143 11.00 -8.18 14.79
N PHE A 144 10.46 -9.18 15.49
CA PHE A 144 9.11 -9.11 16.06
C PHE A 144 8.99 -7.99 17.11
N GLU A 145 9.97 -7.87 17.99
CA GLU A 145 10.01 -6.80 19.01
C GLU A 145 10.09 -5.41 18.36
N VAL A 146 10.96 -5.24 17.37
CA VAL A 146 11.08 -3.99 16.60
C VAL A 146 9.75 -3.64 15.90
N LEU A 147 9.06 -4.62 15.31
CA LEU A 147 7.76 -4.40 14.69
C LEU A 147 6.71 -3.95 15.71
N SER A 148 6.73 -4.48 16.94
CA SER A 148 5.79 -4.07 18.00
C SER A 148 5.97 -2.60 18.38
N VAL A 149 7.22 -2.15 18.54
CA VAL A 149 7.57 -0.76 18.82
C VAL A 149 7.24 0.13 17.63
N LEU A 150 7.47 -0.34 16.40
CA LEU A 150 7.11 0.37 15.17
C LEU A 150 5.59 0.60 15.08
N LEU A 151 4.77 -0.41 15.39
CA LEU A 151 3.32 -0.30 15.39
C LEU A 151 2.81 0.66 16.49
N LEU A 152 3.42 0.61 17.67
CA LEU A 152 3.13 1.56 18.75
C LEU A 152 3.46 2.99 18.32
N ALA A 153 4.64 3.20 17.74
CA ALA A 153 5.08 4.50 17.24
C ALA A 153 4.18 5.02 16.11
N ALA A 154 3.74 4.14 15.20
CA ALA A 154 2.80 4.48 14.13
C ALA A 154 1.45 4.93 14.69
N LEU A 155 0.91 4.24 15.70
CA LEU A 155 -0.35 4.62 16.36
C LEU A 155 -0.23 5.98 17.06
N VAL A 156 0.83 6.17 17.86
CA VAL A 156 1.09 7.45 18.55
C VAL A 156 1.27 8.58 17.52
N GLY A 157 2.02 8.34 16.45
CA GLY A 157 2.23 9.29 15.37
C GLY A 157 0.94 9.69 14.66
N ALA A 158 0.07 8.72 14.35
CA ALA A 158 -1.23 8.98 13.74
C ALA A 158 -2.14 9.84 14.64
N ILE A 159 -2.20 9.53 15.94
CA ILE A 159 -3.00 10.28 16.92
C ILE A 159 -2.45 11.69 17.14
N ALA A 160 -1.13 11.84 17.27
CA ALA A 160 -0.50 13.14 17.44
C ALA A 160 -0.76 14.06 16.23
N LEU A 161 -0.63 13.51 15.02
CA LEU A 161 -0.89 14.24 13.78
C LEU A 161 -2.37 14.64 13.64
N SER A 162 -3.31 13.78 14.04
CA SER A 162 -4.73 14.09 13.96
C SER A 162 -5.15 15.18 14.93
N ARG A 163 -4.49 15.27 16.10
CA ARG A 163 -4.78 16.30 17.13
C ARG A 163 -4.19 17.67 16.78
N LEU A 164 -3.01 17.74 16.15
CA LEU A 164 -2.34 19.00 15.82
C LEU A 164 -3.18 19.92 14.92
N ARG A 165 -4.11 19.37 14.14
CA ARG A 165 -5.00 20.15 13.25
C ARG A 165 -6.21 20.77 13.94
N ALA A 166 -6.42 20.54 15.24
CA ALA A 166 -7.64 20.93 15.94
C ALA A 166 -7.59 22.29 16.67
N ASP A 167 -6.44 22.97 16.80
CA ASP A 167 -6.33 24.22 17.57
C ASP A 167 -6.00 25.49 16.73
N PRO A 168 -7.00 26.15 16.13
CA PRO A 168 -6.89 27.53 15.63
C PRO A 168 -7.12 28.60 16.71
N SER A 169 -7.66 28.25 17.89
CA SER A 169 -8.27 29.21 18.82
C SER A 169 -7.34 29.85 19.86
N ALA A 170 -6.08 29.40 19.99
CA ALA A 170 -5.15 29.99 20.96
C ALA A 170 -4.50 31.31 20.45
N ALA A 171 -4.52 31.55 19.14
CA ALA A 171 -3.96 32.76 18.53
C ALA A 171 -4.89 33.97 18.63
N ASP A 172 -6.20 33.76 18.70
CA ASP A 172 -7.21 34.84 18.72
C ASP A 172 -7.40 35.45 20.12
N LEU A 173 -7.03 34.71 21.18
CA LEU A 173 -7.16 35.16 22.56
C LEU A 173 -5.99 36.03 23.05
N ALA A 174 -4.91 36.13 22.28
CA ALA A 174 -3.75 36.98 22.59
C ALA A 174 -3.88 38.41 22.01
N GLY A 175 -4.91 38.68 21.20
CA GLY A 175 -5.10 39.95 20.47
C GLY A 175 -6.19 40.88 21.01
N THR A 176 -6.91 40.54 22.09
CA THR A 176 -8.09 41.33 22.54
C THR A 176 -8.05 41.72 24.02
N SER A 177 -6.91 42.23 24.48
CA SER A 177 -6.86 42.97 25.75
C SER A 177 -5.81 44.08 25.72
N ALA A 178 -6.08 45.13 24.94
CA ALA A 178 -5.52 46.45 25.20
C ALA A 178 -6.67 47.37 25.70
N PRO A 179 -6.54 48.03 26.86
CA PRO A 179 -7.58 48.88 27.43
C PRO A 179 -7.76 50.14 26.59
N ALA A 180 -9.02 50.54 26.37
CA ALA A 180 -9.35 51.85 25.85
C ALA A 180 -8.99 52.92 26.89
N ASP A 181 -7.76 53.43 26.82
CA ASP A 181 -7.37 54.65 27.49
C ASP A 181 -8.01 55.84 26.75
N ASP A 182 -8.95 56.48 27.43
CA ASP A 182 -9.42 57.83 27.13
C ASP A 182 -8.35 58.83 27.58
N PRO A 183 -7.95 59.78 26.72
CA PRO A 183 -7.75 61.11 27.26
C PRO A 183 -8.26 62.21 26.31
N VAL A 184 -9.17 63.03 26.82
CA VAL A 184 -9.06 64.50 26.85
C VAL A 184 -8.06 65.10 25.82
N ARG A 185 -8.56 65.41 24.64
CA ARG A 185 -8.15 66.56 23.79
C ARG A 185 -9.45 67.17 23.28
N GLY A 186 -9.86 68.39 23.62
CA GLY A 186 -9.08 69.57 23.92
C GLY A 186 -9.34 70.61 22.82
N ARG A 187 -10.37 71.44 23.04
CA ARG A 187 -10.51 72.84 22.57
C ARG A 187 -10.32 73.13 21.06
N ARG A 188 -11.41 73.43 20.36
CA ARG A 188 -11.85 74.79 19.95
C ARG A 188 -13.05 74.69 19.01
#